data_AF-A0A841DXW0-F1
#
_entry.id   AF-A0A841DXW0-F1
#
_cell.length_a   1.000
_cell.length_b   1.000
_cell.length_c   1.000
_cell.angle_alpha   90.00
_cell.angle_beta   90.00
_cell.angle_gamma   90.00
#
_symmetry.space_group_name_H-M   'P 1'
#
loop_
_entity.id
_entity.type
_entity.pdbx_description
1 polymer ?
#
loop_
_entity_poly.entity_id
_entity_poly.type
_entity_poly.pdbx_seq_one_letter_code
_entity_poly.pdbx_strand_id
1 'polypeptide(L)'
;MGWAFEGEGLEDHEGYAVFVTVDGRESGSSSADGLWIWRPDAQVRAAAAWAEGRSPGDEDVSELVAWEQLAGWQAACTCGWRGERWDRDATVQGEDGGYHPDDAFLPDGRDVEDVAHDAWIEHMAPYRRLGRVKDAAAAAVLSRQALDEAVRDAKTGGATWADIGEAAGMSRQAAHTRWGSYVEVSEETRQRTDQIVRKAIRETWQEMQAEPTESAGGDGRG
;
A
#
# COMPACT_ATOMS: atom_id res chain seq x y z
N MET A 1 3.43 9.00 15.37
CA MET A 1 2.68 9.18 14.10
C MET A 1 2.88 7.93 13.26
N GLY A 2 1.95 7.51 12.40
CA GLY A 2 2.13 6.28 11.59
C GLY A 2 3.18 6.44 10.47
N TRP A 3 3.81 5.32 10.08
CA TRP A 3 4.71 5.19 8.93
C TRP A 3 4.04 4.34 7.86
N ALA A 4 4.07 4.75 6.59
CA ALA A 4 3.39 4.02 5.52
C ALA A 4 4.36 3.51 4.46
N PHE A 5 4.04 2.35 3.90
CA PHE A 5 4.60 1.83 2.66
C PHE A 5 3.46 1.40 1.74
N GLU A 6 3.32 2.15 0.65
CA GLU A 6 2.42 1.85 -0.45
C GLU A 6 3.24 1.16 -1.55
N GLY A 7 3.06 -0.14 -1.71
CA GLY A 7 3.64 -0.89 -2.82
C GLY A 7 2.55 -1.23 -3.81
N GLU A 8 2.63 -0.76 -5.06
CA GLU A 8 1.62 -1.12 -6.05
C GLU A 8 1.47 -2.66 -6.12
N GLY A 9 0.27 -3.18 -5.86
CA GLY A 9 -0.03 -4.62 -5.90
C GLY A 9 0.65 -5.46 -4.80
N LEU A 10 1.22 -4.83 -3.78
CA LEU A 10 1.51 -5.44 -2.48
C LEU A 10 0.46 -4.96 -1.48
N GLU A 11 0.24 -5.69 -0.40
CA GLU A 11 -0.65 -5.23 0.68
C GLU A 11 -0.07 -3.93 1.27
N ASP A 12 -0.94 -2.96 1.58
CA ASP A 12 -0.51 -1.70 2.19
C ASP A 12 -0.04 -1.97 3.62
N HIS A 13 1.16 -1.52 3.94
CA HIS A 13 1.74 -1.66 5.27
C HIS A 13 1.84 -0.29 5.92
N GLU A 14 1.06 -0.10 6.98
CA GLU A 14 1.20 1.04 7.86
C GLU A 14 1.75 0.54 9.20
N GLY A 15 2.92 1.04 9.59
CA GLY A 15 3.55 0.80 10.87
C GLY A 15 3.28 1.92 11.86
N TYR A 16 3.29 1.60 13.15
CA TYR A 16 3.15 2.59 14.21
C TYR A 16 3.71 2.02 15.52
N ALA A 17 4.17 2.89 16.42
CA ALA A 17 4.36 2.53 17.81
C ALA A 17 2.98 2.40 18.48
N VAL A 18 2.73 1.27 19.13
CA VAL A 18 1.49 0.99 19.84
C VAL A 18 1.74 1.03 21.35
N PHE A 19 0.87 1.72 22.08
CA PHE A 19 0.82 1.66 23.54
C PHE A 19 0.26 0.31 23.96
N VAL A 20 0.91 -0.35 24.93
CA VAL A 20 0.46 -1.64 25.47
C VAL A 20 0.17 -1.48 26.95
N THR A 21 -1.05 -1.80 27.36
CA THR A 21 -1.46 -1.74 28.76
C THR A 21 -1.01 -2.96 29.55
N VAL A 22 -1.10 -2.89 30.89
CA VAL A 22 -0.79 -3.98 31.81
C VAL A 22 -1.66 -5.22 31.59
N ASP A 23 -2.88 -5.04 31.10
CA ASP A 23 -3.80 -6.12 30.71
C ASP A 23 -3.64 -6.56 29.25
N GLY A 24 -2.65 -6.02 28.54
CA GLY A 24 -2.26 -6.43 27.18
C GLY A 24 -3.11 -5.83 26.06
N ARG A 25 -3.94 -4.84 26.35
CA ARG A 25 -4.68 -4.11 25.31
C ARG A 25 -3.78 -3.09 24.63
N GLU A 26 -4.08 -2.86 23.36
CA GLU A 26 -3.28 -2.03 22.47
C GLU A 26 -4.03 -0.76 22.10
N SER A 27 -3.30 0.35 21.96
CA SER A 27 -3.83 1.58 21.38
C SER A 27 -2.77 2.32 20.56
N GLY A 28 -3.18 2.94 19.45
CA GLY A 28 -2.39 3.91 18.70
C GLY A 28 -2.75 5.36 19.03
N SER A 29 -3.60 5.61 20.03
CA SER A 29 -4.16 6.93 20.34
C SER A 29 -4.06 7.26 21.82
N SER A 30 -3.74 8.51 22.13
CA SER A 30 -3.60 9.02 23.49
C SER A 30 -4.10 10.46 23.60
N SER A 31 -4.21 10.94 24.83
CA SER A 31 -4.46 12.32 25.20
C SER A 31 -3.64 12.68 26.44
N ALA A 32 -3.71 13.93 26.90
CA ALA A 32 -3.05 14.33 28.14
C ALA A 32 -3.46 13.47 29.35
N ASP A 33 -4.70 12.97 29.36
CA ASP A 33 -5.26 12.25 30.50
C ASP A 33 -5.10 10.71 30.42
N GLY A 34 -4.60 10.17 29.30
CA GLY A 34 -4.40 8.72 29.14
C GLY A 34 -4.54 8.19 27.72
N LEU A 35 -4.66 6.86 27.62
CA LEU A 35 -4.78 6.08 26.39
C LEU A 35 -6.24 5.92 25.99
N TRP A 36 -6.57 6.11 24.71
CA TRP A 36 -7.89 5.79 24.18
C TRP A 36 -7.91 4.34 23.68
N ILE A 37 -8.56 3.44 24.41
CA ILE A 37 -8.62 2.02 24.07
C ILE A 37 -10.01 1.64 23.60
N TRP A 38 -10.09 0.90 22.50
CA TRP A 38 -11.36 0.37 22.02
C TRP A 38 -11.98 -0.58 23.05
N ARG A 39 -13.25 -0.35 23.39
CA ARG A 39 -13.97 -1.16 24.37
C ARG A 39 -14.24 -2.56 23.82
N PRO A 40 -14.10 -3.62 24.62
CA PRO A 40 -14.51 -4.97 24.20
C PRO A 40 -15.99 -5.06 23.81
N ASP A 41 -16.85 -4.24 24.43
CA ASP A 41 -18.29 -4.18 24.18
C ASP A 41 -18.71 -3.06 23.20
N ALA A 42 -17.76 -2.41 22.51
CA ALA A 42 -18.01 -1.28 21.63
C ALA A 42 -19.07 -1.55 20.55
N GLN A 43 -19.08 -2.75 19.96
CA GLN A 43 -20.09 -3.09 18.94
C GLN A 43 -21.51 -3.10 19.52
N VAL A 44 -21.67 -3.58 20.75
CA VAL A 44 -22.97 -3.60 21.44
C VAL A 44 -23.43 -2.19 21.76
N ARG A 45 -22.52 -1.34 22.22
CA ARG A 45 -22.80 0.08 22.53
C ARG A 45 -23.13 0.89 21.28
N ALA A 46 -22.37 0.69 20.21
CA ALA A 46 -22.65 1.31 18.92
C ALA A 46 -24.04 0.87 18.40
N ALA A 47 -24.38 -0.42 18.48
CA ALA A 47 -25.70 -0.90 18.08
C ALA A 47 -26.83 -0.27 18.93
N ALA A 48 -26.63 -0.12 20.24
CA ALA A 48 -27.60 0.54 21.12
C ALA A 48 -27.79 2.02 20.74
N ALA A 49 -26.71 2.74 20.46
CA ALA A 49 -26.75 4.11 19.97
C ALA A 49 -27.61 4.25 18.70
N TRP A 50 -27.39 3.36 17.72
CA TRP A 50 -28.16 3.39 16.48
C TRP A 50 -29.65 3.08 16.72
N ALA A 51 -29.96 2.15 17.62
CA ALA A 51 -31.34 1.82 17.97
C ALA A 51 -32.07 3.00 18.65
N GLU A 52 -31.33 3.88 19.32
CA GLU A 52 -31.81 5.14 19.89
C GLU A 52 -31.88 6.28 18.88
N GLY A 53 -31.51 6.05 17.61
CA GLY A 53 -31.50 7.07 16.56
C GLY A 53 -30.34 8.07 16.66
N ARG A 54 -29.28 7.72 17.40
CA ARG A 54 -28.06 8.54 17.53
C ARG A 54 -26.87 7.85 16.87
N SER A 55 -25.95 8.64 16.33
CA SER A 55 -24.63 8.12 15.95
C SER A 55 -23.83 7.80 17.21
N PRO A 56 -23.04 6.71 17.25
CA PRO A 56 -22.14 6.42 18.36
C PRO A 56 -21.07 7.50 18.45
N GLY A 57 -20.81 7.98 19.65
CA GLY A 57 -19.66 8.85 19.94
C GLY A 57 -18.43 8.04 20.30
N ASP A 58 -17.28 8.70 20.39
CA ASP A 58 -16.00 8.06 20.77
C ASP A 58 -16.08 7.38 22.15
N GLU A 59 -16.86 7.94 23.08
CA GLU A 59 -17.07 7.38 24.42
C GLU A 59 -17.87 6.06 24.44
N ASP A 60 -18.70 5.81 23.41
CA ASP A 60 -19.45 4.57 23.27
C ASP A 60 -18.53 3.43 22.82
N VAL A 61 -17.50 3.75 22.05
CA VAL A 61 -16.65 2.75 21.39
C VAL A 61 -15.25 2.66 21.98
N SER A 62 -14.80 3.71 22.66
CA SER A 62 -13.50 3.81 23.30
C SER A 62 -13.64 4.17 24.78
N GLU A 63 -12.63 3.83 25.56
CA GLU A 63 -12.48 4.26 26.93
C GLU A 63 -11.12 4.87 27.18
N LEU A 64 -11.11 5.86 28.06
CA LEU A 64 -9.88 6.48 28.52
C LEU A 64 -9.28 5.63 29.63
N VAL A 65 -8.09 5.09 29.38
CA VAL A 65 -7.30 4.30 30.31
C VAL A 65 -6.15 5.17 30.83
N ALA A 66 -6.05 5.30 32.15
CA ALA A 66 -5.05 6.16 32.79
C ALA A 66 -3.61 5.73 32.46
N TRP A 67 -2.68 6.69 32.42
CA TRP A 67 -1.27 6.43 32.09
C TRP A 67 -0.59 5.41 33.00
N GLU A 68 -1.03 5.24 34.25
CA GLU A 68 -0.53 4.21 35.17
C GLU A 68 -0.77 2.78 34.66
N GLN A 69 -1.70 2.58 33.75
CA GLN A 69 -1.96 1.29 33.12
C GLN A 69 -1.07 1.04 31.91
N LEU A 70 -0.29 2.02 31.45
CA LEU A 70 0.71 1.83 30.39
C LEU A 70 1.82 0.92 30.91
N ALA A 71 2.01 -0.22 30.25
CA ALA A 71 3.04 -1.18 30.59
C ALA A 71 4.25 -1.10 29.64
N GLY A 72 4.08 -0.54 28.45
CA GLY A 72 5.17 -0.32 27.51
C GLY A 72 4.68 0.01 26.10
N TRP A 73 5.59 -0.14 25.14
CA TRP A 73 5.33 0.12 23.73
C TRP A 73 5.83 -1.02 22.87
N GLN A 74 5.29 -1.13 21.66
CA GLN A 74 5.69 -2.14 20.69
C GLN A 74 5.55 -1.58 19.28
N ALA A 75 6.41 -2.00 18.35
CA ALA A 75 6.16 -1.72 16.93
C ALA A 75 5.04 -2.61 16.41
N ALA A 76 4.08 -2.05 15.69
CA ALA A 76 3.00 -2.80 15.06
C ALA A 76 2.89 -2.45 13.58
N CYS A 77 2.26 -3.33 12.81
CA CYS A 77 1.87 -3.06 11.44
C CYS A 77 0.44 -3.51 11.18
N THR A 78 -0.26 -2.83 10.27
CA THR A 78 -1.63 -3.17 9.82
C THR A 78 -1.75 -4.56 9.23
N CYS A 79 -0.67 -5.16 8.75
CA CYS A 79 -0.63 -6.57 8.30
C CYS A 79 -0.74 -7.60 9.45
N GLY A 80 -0.80 -7.14 10.71
CA GLY A 80 -0.87 -7.98 11.91
C GLY A 80 0.49 -8.30 12.54
N TRP A 81 1.61 -7.84 11.95
CA TRP A 81 2.92 -7.99 12.57
C TRP A 81 3.04 -7.20 13.88
N ARG A 82 3.80 -7.75 14.82
CA ARG A 82 4.14 -7.18 16.13
C ARG A 82 5.63 -7.38 16.38
N GLY A 83 6.34 -6.29 16.71
CA GLY A 83 7.77 -6.26 16.99
C GLY A 83 8.11 -6.65 18.42
N GLU A 84 9.31 -6.31 18.87
CA GLU A 84 9.69 -6.43 20.28
C GLU A 84 8.93 -5.40 21.12
N ARG A 85 8.64 -5.75 22.37
CA ARG A 85 8.02 -4.86 23.34
C ARG A 85 9.09 -4.24 24.24
N TRP A 86 9.00 -2.93 24.43
CA TRP A 86 9.82 -2.17 25.37
C TRP A 86 8.99 -1.79 26.59
N ASP A 87 9.40 -2.29 27.75
CA ASP A 87 8.67 -2.06 29.00
C ASP A 87 8.91 -0.64 29.53
N ARG A 88 7.83 -0.01 30.01
CA ARG A 88 7.85 1.34 30.59
C ARG A 88 8.83 1.48 31.75
N ASP A 89 8.91 0.47 32.61
CA ASP A 89 9.78 0.51 33.78
C ASP A 89 11.28 0.52 33.39
N ALA A 90 11.60 0.14 32.16
CA ALA A 90 12.95 0.16 31.62
C ALA A 90 13.25 1.45 30.83
N THR A 91 12.30 2.38 30.67
CA THR A 91 12.51 3.64 29.94
C THR A 91 12.78 4.82 30.87
N VAL A 92 13.60 5.74 30.36
CA VAL A 92 13.85 7.04 30.96
C VAL A 92 12.82 8.02 30.42
N GLN A 93 12.09 8.67 31.32
CA GLN A 93 11.02 9.60 30.96
C GLN A 93 11.60 10.97 30.57
N GLY A 94 11.12 11.55 29.47
CA GLY A 94 11.43 12.91 29.03
C GLY A 94 10.76 14.03 29.86
N GLU A 95 10.86 15.27 29.40
CA GLU A 95 10.40 16.48 30.12
C GLU A 95 8.88 16.52 30.35
N ASP A 96 8.08 15.92 29.45
CA ASP A 96 6.61 15.87 29.52
C ASP A 96 6.06 14.58 30.17
N GLY A 97 6.87 13.95 31.02
CA GLY A 97 6.49 12.72 31.73
C GLY A 97 6.60 11.45 30.89
N GLY A 98 7.16 11.55 29.67
CA GLY A 98 7.76 10.47 28.88
C GLY A 98 6.84 9.33 28.41
N TYR A 99 5.54 9.58 28.35
CA TYR A 99 4.59 8.54 27.96
C TYR A 99 4.42 8.40 26.45
N HIS A 100 4.58 9.49 25.69
CA HIS A 100 4.52 9.43 24.25
C HIS A 100 5.78 8.74 23.69
N PRO A 101 5.69 7.90 22.63
CA PRO A 101 6.83 7.14 22.13
C PRO A 101 8.07 7.96 21.75
N ASP A 102 7.89 9.20 21.28
CA ASP A 102 8.98 10.12 20.92
C ASP A 102 9.62 10.83 22.15
N ASP A 103 9.00 10.73 23.33
CA ASP A 103 9.48 11.28 24.60
C ASP A 103 9.85 10.17 25.62
N ALA A 104 9.73 8.91 25.22
CA ALA A 104 10.11 7.73 26.00
C ALA A 104 11.46 7.20 25.53
N PHE A 105 12.49 7.27 26.37
CA PHE A 105 13.85 6.89 25.97
C PHE A 105 14.25 5.52 26.52
N LEU A 106 14.85 4.68 25.69
CA LEU A 106 15.53 3.47 26.13
C LEU A 106 16.81 3.82 26.94
N PRO A 107 17.37 2.87 27.71
CA PRO A 107 18.60 3.10 28.48
C PRO A 107 19.82 3.51 27.64
N ASP A 108 19.80 3.25 26.34
CA ASP A 108 20.85 3.63 25.40
C ASP A 108 20.66 5.05 24.80
N GLY A 109 19.59 5.75 25.19
CA GLY A 109 19.31 7.13 24.82
C GLY A 109 18.50 7.31 23.53
N ARG A 110 18.10 6.23 22.84
CA ARG A 110 17.18 6.31 21.70
C ARG A 110 15.74 6.42 22.20
N ASP A 111 14.91 7.21 21.53
CA ASP A 111 13.47 7.20 21.82
C ASP A 111 12.78 5.96 21.25
N VAL A 112 11.62 5.65 21.82
CA VAL A 112 10.83 4.46 21.49
C VAL A 112 10.25 4.53 20.08
N GLU A 113 9.88 5.72 19.59
CA GLU A 113 9.36 5.90 18.22
C GLU A 113 10.44 5.52 17.19
N ASP A 114 11.68 5.96 17.37
CA ASP A 114 12.81 5.67 16.48
C ASP A 114 13.13 4.16 16.45
N VAL A 115 13.22 3.50 17.61
CA VAL A 115 13.48 2.05 17.65
C VAL A 115 12.30 1.23 17.11
N ALA A 116 11.07 1.71 17.29
CA ALA A 116 9.89 1.07 16.72
C ALA A 116 9.85 1.23 15.19
N HIS A 117 10.24 2.39 14.69
CA HIS A 117 10.37 2.64 13.26
C HIS A 117 11.47 1.77 12.63
N ASP A 118 12.64 1.66 13.26
CA ASP A 118 13.72 0.77 12.78
C ASP A 118 13.27 -0.70 12.71
N ALA A 119 12.58 -1.18 13.76
CA ALA A 119 12.03 -2.53 13.78
C ALA A 119 10.99 -2.74 12.65
N TRP A 120 10.15 -1.74 12.40
CA TRP A 120 9.21 -1.77 11.28
C TRP A 120 9.92 -1.77 9.92
N ILE A 121 10.99 -0.99 9.74
CA ILE A 121 11.80 -1.00 8.51
C ILE A 121 12.40 -2.37 8.25
N GLU A 122 12.89 -3.05 9.29
CA GLU A 122 13.40 -4.42 9.18
C GLU A 122 12.28 -5.39 8.77
N HIS A 123 11.11 -5.30 9.40
CA HIS A 123 9.93 -6.06 9.00
C HIS A 123 9.55 -5.82 7.52
N MET A 124 9.68 -4.59 7.04
CA MET A 124 9.37 -4.22 5.66
C MET A 124 10.41 -4.66 4.63
N ALA A 125 11.59 -5.09 5.06
CA ALA A 125 12.70 -5.41 4.14
C ALA A 125 12.35 -6.48 3.07
N PRO A 126 11.62 -7.57 3.36
CA PRO A 126 11.21 -8.55 2.35
C PRO A 126 10.27 -7.95 1.29
N TYR A 127 9.27 -7.15 1.72
CA TYR A 127 8.29 -6.53 0.83
C TYR A 127 8.95 -5.50 -0.10
N ARG A 128 9.87 -4.69 0.43
CA ARG A 128 10.68 -3.77 -0.39
C ARG A 128 11.53 -4.50 -1.42
N ARG A 129 12.07 -5.68 -1.10
CA ARG A 129 12.81 -6.51 -2.07
C ARG A 129 11.90 -7.01 -3.18
N LEU A 130 10.68 -7.45 -2.85
CA LEU A 130 9.69 -7.89 -3.85
C LEU A 130 9.22 -6.74 -4.74
N GLY A 131 8.99 -5.55 -4.18
CA GLY A 131 8.69 -4.34 -4.96
C GLY A 131 9.75 -4.08 -6.03
N ARG A 132 11.03 -4.12 -5.65
CA ARG A 132 12.14 -3.97 -6.63
C ARG A 132 12.15 -5.03 -7.73
N VAL A 133 11.73 -6.26 -7.44
CA VAL A 133 11.60 -7.31 -8.46
C VAL A 133 10.45 -6.98 -9.42
N LYS A 134 9.31 -6.52 -8.91
CA LYS A 134 8.18 -6.08 -9.72
C LYS A 134 8.58 -4.92 -10.63
N ASP A 135 9.25 -3.91 -10.09
CA ASP A 135 9.73 -2.75 -10.85
C ASP A 135 10.71 -3.16 -11.95
N ALA A 136 11.66 -4.03 -11.63
CA ALA A 136 12.61 -4.56 -12.61
C ALA A 136 11.91 -5.38 -13.70
N ALA A 137 10.89 -6.16 -13.35
CA ALA A 137 10.10 -6.92 -14.33
C ALA A 137 9.32 -5.98 -15.27
N ALA A 138 8.67 -4.95 -14.73
CA ALA A 138 7.97 -3.94 -15.52
C ALA A 138 8.93 -3.19 -16.45
N ALA A 139 10.08 -2.75 -15.94
CA ALA A 139 11.13 -2.11 -16.74
C ALA A 139 11.66 -3.04 -17.84
N ALA A 140 11.79 -4.35 -17.58
CA ALA A 140 12.20 -5.32 -18.58
C ALA A 140 11.16 -5.51 -19.68
N VAL A 141 9.86 -5.48 -19.37
CA VAL A 141 8.79 -5.52 -20.37
C VAL A 141 8.83 -4.27 -21.25
N LEU A 142 8.90 -3.08 -20.65
CA LEU A 142 8.98 -1.82 -21.39
C LEU A 142 10.22 -1.76 -22.27
N SER A 143 11.37 -2.18 -21.75
CA SER A 143 12.63 -2.22 -22.51
C SER A 143 12.56 -3.19 -23.70
N ARG A 144 11.88 -4.34 -23.54
CA ARG A 144 11.65 -5.28 -24.65
C ARG A 144 10.75 -4.67 -25.71
N GLN A 145 9.67 -4.00 -25.32
CA GLN A 145 8.77 -3.33 -26.26
C GLN A 145 9.49 -2.23 -27.03
N ALA A 146 10.27 -1.39 -26.35
CA ALA A 146 11.07 -0.34 -26.98
C ALA A 146 12.10 -0.91 -27.97
N LEU A 147 12.74 -2.04 -27.65
CA LEU A 147 13.64 -2.74 -28.56
C LEU A 147 12.90 -3.27 -29.80
N ASP A 148 11.74 -3.88 -29.61
CA ASP A 148 10.94 -4.40 -30.73
C ASP A 148 10.42 -3.27 -31.64
N GLU A 149 10.12 -2.10 -31.08
CA GLU A 149 9.80 -0.88 -31.84
C GLU A 149 11.00 -0.35 -32.62
N ALA A 150 12.15 -0.17 -31.96
CA ALA A 150 13.37 0.29 -32.63
C ALA A 150 13.80 -0.64 -33.77
N VAL A 151 13.68 -1.96 -33.60
CA VAL A 151 13.94 -2.94 -34.66
C VAL A 151 12.98 -2.77 -35.83
N ARG A 152 11.70 -2.54 -35.55
CA ARG A 152 10.70 -2.30 -36.60
C ARG A 152 11.02 -1.02 -37.37
N ASP A 153 11.34 0.05 -36.68
CA ASP A 153 11.68 1.35 -37.29
C ASP A 153 12.97 1.27 -38.12
N ALA A 154 14.00 0.58 -37.62
CA ALA A 154 15.20 0.32 -38.39
C ALA A 154 14.88 -0.50 -39.65
N LYS A 155 13.98 -1.48 -39.53
CA LYS A 155 13.62 -2.36 -40.65
C LYS A 155 12.80 -1.63 -41.71
N THR A 156 11.83 -0.80 -41.33
CA THR A 156 11.07 0.06 -42.27
C THR A 156 11.96 1.14 -42.89
N GLY A 157 12.99 1.60 -42.17
CA GLY A 157 14.05 2.47 -42.67
C GLY A 157 15.05 1.80 -43.63
N GLY A 158 14.88 0.50 -43.92
CA GLY A 158 15.68 -0.23 -44.90
C GLY A 158 16.89 -0.99 -44.35
N ALA A 159 17.10 -1.01 -43.03
CA ALA A 159 18.19 -1.78 -42.45
C ALA A 159 18.08 -3.28 -42.77
N THR A 160 19.23 -3.93 -42.96
CA THR A 160 19.27 -5.38 -43.16
C THR A 160 19.22 -6.10 -41.81
N TRP A 161 18.86 -7.39 -41.82
CA TRP A 161 18.92 -8.21 -40.61
C TRP A 161 20.35 -8.41 -40.08
N ALA A 162 21.37 -8.18 -40.91
CA ALA A 162 22.75 -8.19 -40.46
C ALA A 162 23.05 -6.94 -39.62
N ASP A 163 22.68 -5.75 -40.11
CA ASP A 163 22.88 -4.46 -39.41
C ASP A 163 22.15 -4.45 -38.06
N ILE A 164 20.89 -4.92 -38.05
CA ILE A 164 20.08 -5.03 -36.82
C ILE A 164 20.70 -6.04 -35.85
N GLY A 165 21.18 -7.19 -36.35
CA GLY A 165 21.85 -8.19 -35.52
C GLY A 165 23.11 -7.63 -34.87
N GLU A 166 23.97 -6.97 -35.65
CA GLU A 166 25.18 -6.32 -35.16
C GLU A 166 24.87 -5.28 -34.07
N ALA A 167 23.91 -4.38 -34.32
CA ALA A 167 23.49 -3.36 -33.35
C ALA A 167 22.93 -3.96 -32.05
N ALA A 168 22.24 -5.11 -32.14
CA ALA A 168 21.66 -5.80 -30.98
C ALA A 168 22.63 -6.83 -30.34
N GLY A 169 23.86 -6.95 -30.82
CA GLY A 169 24.86 -7.89 -30.30
C GLY A 169 24.54 -9.37 -30.56
N MET A 170 23.87 -9.69 -31.68
CA MET A 170 23.49 -11.06 -32.05
C MET A 170 23.73 -11.37 -33.54
N SER A 171 23.67 -12.65 -33.91
CA SER A 171 23.82 -13.02 -35.32
C SER A 171 22.62 -12.57 -36.16
N ARG A 172 22.84 -12.35 -37.46
CA ARG A 172 21.77 -12.09 -38.45
C ARG A 172 20.62 -13.10 -38.33
N GLN A 173 20.95 -14.38 -38.23
CA GLN A 173 19.96 -15.46 -38.18
C GLN A 173 19.14 -15.38 -36.89
N ALA A 174 19.77 -15.10 -35.75
CA ALA A 174 19.07 -14.90 -34.48
C ALA A 174 18.13 -13.69 -34.53
N ALA A 175 18.58 -12.58 -35.12
CA ALA A 175 17.75 -11.38 -35.31
C ALA A 175 16.53 -11.66 -36.20
N HIS A 176 16.75 -12.32 -37.35
CA HIS A 176 15.66 -12.70 -38.25
C HIS A 176 14.67 -13.67 -37.58
N THR A 177 15.14 -14.69 -36.86
CA THR A 177 14.27 -15.63 -36.16
C THR A 177 13.44 -14.94 -35.08
N ARG A 178 14.01 -13.96 -34.37
CA ARG A 178 13.33 -13.25 -33.29
C ARG A 178 12.28 -12.27 -33.81
N TRP A 179 12.61 -11.47 -34.83
CA TRP A 179 11.78 -10.34 -35.25
C TRP A 179 11.17 -10.47 -36.64
N GLY A 180 11.58 -11.46 -37.44
CA GLY A 180 11.14 -11.61 -38.83
C GLY A 180 9.62 -11.66 -38.96
N SER A 181 8.96 -12.49 -38.14
CA SER A 181 7.49 -12.60 -38.12
C SER A 181 6.79 -11.35 -37.55
N TYR A 182 7.42 -10.61 -36.64
CA TYR A 182 6.85 -9.41 -36.00
C TYR A 182 6.84 -8.19 -36.91
N VAL A 183 7.79 -8.09 -37.84
CA VAL A 183 7.85 -6.99 -38.80
C VAL A 183 7.00 -7.29 -40.05
N GLU A 184 6.75 -8.56 -40.35
CA GLU A 184 5.87 -8.97 -41.47
C GLU A 184 4.36 -8.83 -41.17
N VAL A 185 3.95 -8.57 -39.93
CA VAL A 185 2.55 -8.26 -39.61
C VAL A 185 2.16 -6.97 -40.33
N SER A 186 1.28 -7.10 -41.33
CA SER A 186 0.91 -5.99 -42.21
C SER A 186 0.35 -4.80 -41.43
N GLU A 187 0.62 -3.60 -41.92
CA GLU A 187 0.07 -2.34 -41.41
C GLU A 187 -1.46 -2.38 -41.29
N GLU A 188 -2.10 -3.14 -42.19
CA GLU A 188 -3.53 -3.46 -42.19
C GLU A 188 -3.97 -4.31 -40.99
N THR A 189 -3.18 -5.30 -40.59
CA THR A 189 -3.42 -6.09 -39.37
C THR A 189 -3.30 -5.20 -38.14
N ARG A 190 -2.33 -4.27 -38.14
CA ARG A 190 -2.10 -3.32 -37.03
C ARG A 190 -3.24 -2.31 -36.89
N GLN A 191 -3.71 -1.73 -38.01
CA GLN A 191 -4.88 -0.85 -38.04
C GLN A 191 -6.14 -1.58 -37.56
N ARG A 192 -6.32 -2.84 -37.96
CA ARG A 192 -7.45 -3.66 -37.55
C ARG A 192 -7.44 -3.96 -36.05
N THR A 193 -6.28 -4.28 -35.47
CA THR A 193 -6.15 -4.49 -34.02
C THR A 193 -6.38 -3.21 -33.24
N ASP A 194 -5.84 -2.07 -33.69
CA ASP A 194 -6.02 -0.77 -33.02
C ASP A 194 -7.49 -0.32 -33.05
N GLN A 195 -8.20 -0.59 -34.15
CA GLN A 195 -9.63 -0.32 -34.29
C GLN A 195 -10.48 -1.18 -33.35
N ILE A 196 -10.10 -2.44 -33.13
CA ILE A 196 -10.78 -3.35 -32.18
C ILE A 196 -10.56 -2.88 -30.74
N VAL A 197 -9.34 -2.54 -30.35
CA VAL A 197 -9.01 -2.09 -28.98
C VAL A 197 -9.72 -0.77 -28.66
N ARG A 198 -9.71 0.21 -29.58
CA ARG A 198 -10.43 1.48 -29.40
C ARG A 198 -11.94 1.30 -29.28
N LYS A 199 -12.51 0.35 -30.03
CA LYS A 199 -13.94 0.00 -29.93
C LYS A 199 -14.26 -0.59 -28.56
N ALA A 200 -13.48 -1.57 -28.10
CA ALA A 200 -13.67 -2.20 -26.80
C ALA A 200 -13.56 -1.19 -25.64
N ILE A 201 -12.54 -0.32 -25.65
CA ILE A 201 -12.40 0.74 -24.65
C ILE A 201 -13.64 1.64 -24.64
N ARG A 202 -14.13 2.07 -25.81
CA ARG A 202 -15.32 2.92 -25.89
C ARG A 202 -16.57 2.25 -25.33
N GLU A 203 -16.76 0.97 -25.62
CA GLU A 203 -17.90 0.18 -25.13
C GLU A 203 -17.84 0.04 -23.60
N THR A 204 -16.67 -0.26 -23.03
CA THR A 204 -16.47 -0.32 -21.57
C THR A 204 -16.75 1.03 -20.90
N TRP A 205 -16.29 2.15 -21.48
CA TRP A 205 -16.60 3.49 -20.96
C TRP A 205 -18.09 3.86 -21.05
N GLN A 206 -18.80 3.39 -22.09
CA GLN A 206 -20.24 3.60 -22.22
C GLN A 206 -21.05 2.77 -21.22
N GLU A 207 -20.62 1.54 -20.93
CA GLU A 207 -21.22 0.69 -19.90
C GLU A 207 -21.03 1.29 -18.50
N MET A 208 -19.84 1.83 -18.19
CA MET A 208 -19.57 2.52 -16.93
C MET A 208 -20.38 3.82 -16.75
N GLN A 209 -20.80 4.48 -17.83
CA GLN A 209 -21.64 5.69 -17.78
C GLN A 209 -23.14 5.39 -17.78
N ALA A 210 -23.54 4.14 -18.05
CA ALA A 210 -24.94 3.74 -18.15
C ALA A 210 -25.52 3.16 -16.85
N GLU A 211 -24.75 3.07 -15.76
CA GLU A 211 -25.32 2.73 -14.45
C GLU A 211 -26.28 3.84 -13.99
N PRO A 212 -27.59 3.56 -13.87
CA PRO A 212 -28.53 4.53 -13.34
C PRO A 212 -28.33 4.60 -11.83
N THR A 213 -28.20 5.82 -11.31
CA THR A 213 -28.44 6.13 -9.89
C THR A 213 -29.90 5.81 -9.54
N GLU A 214 -30.23 4.54 -9.32
CA GLU A 214 -31.45 4.17 -8.61
C GLU A 214 -31.19 4.20 -7.11
N SER A 215 -31.42 5.38 -6.50
CA SER A 215 -31.88 5.42 -5.13
C SER A 215 -32.84 6.57 -4.89
N ALA A 216 -34.07 6.19 -4.54
CA ALA A 216 -35.00 6.87 -3.65
C ALA A 216 -35.75 8.11 -4.16
N GLY A 217 -36.99 7.87 -4.59
CA GLY A 217 -38.07 8.84 -4.63
C GLY A 217 -39.42 8.19 -4.32
N GLY A 218 -39.47 7.45 -3.21
CA GLY A 218 -40.72 6.89 -2.68
C GLY A 218 -41.54 7.95 -1.95
N ASP A 219 -42.79 8.09 -2.41
CA ASP A 219 -44.01 8.26 -1.62
C ASP A 219 -44.21 9.57 -0.84
N GLY A 220 -44.87 10.53 -1.50
CA GLY A 220 -45.51 11.69 -0.89
C GLY A 220 -47.02 11.66 -1.15
N ARG A 221 -47.77 11.26 -0.13
CA ARG A 221 -49.24 11.28 -0.06
C ARG A 221 -49.83 12.66 -0.36
N GLY A 222 -50.98 12.66 -1.04
CA GLY A 222 -52.00 13.71 -1.08
C GLY A 222 -53.35 13.06 -1.29
#